data_AF-A0A6V7KBC8-F1
#
_entry.id   AF-A0A6V7KBC8-F1
#
_cell.length_a   1.000
_cell.length_b   1.000
_cell.length_c   1.000
_cell.angle_alpha   90.00
_cell.angle_beta   90.00
_cell.angle_gamma   90.00
#
_symmetry.space_group_name_H-M   'P 1'
#
loop_
_entity.id
_entity.type
_entity.pdbx_description
1 polymer ?
#
loop_
_entity_poly.entity_id
_entity_poly.type
_entity_poly.pdbx_seq_one_letter_code
_entity_poly.pdbx_strand_id
1 'polypeptide(L)'
;VASPFTSRIPDITCVPKVIREGRAALVTSFGIFKFMVTYSLTEFLSTIILYSIDSNLTDIEFLFIDICLIVNFAFFFGKTQAYQGKLARHPPMTSLLSFTPLFSLVLHMALMSIFQ
;
A
#
# COMPACT_ATOMS: atom_id res chain seq x y z
N VAL A 1 -4.61 31.26 -18.13
CA VAL A 1 -4.78 29.98 -18.85
C VAL A 1 -3.97 28.91 -18.12
N ALA A 2 -4.60 28.06 -17.32
CA ALA A 2 -3.86 27.03 -16.56
C ALA A 2 -4.79 25.85 -16.22
N SER A 3 -5.09 25.00 -17.21
CA SER A 3 -5.65 23.69 -16.91
C SER A 3 -4.49 22.74 -16.59
N PRO A 4 -4.55 21.94 -15.50
CA PRO A 4 -3.50 20.98 -15.16
C PRO A 4 -3.40 19.82 -16.17
N PHE A 5 -4.46 19.62 -16.97
CA PHE A 5 -4.47 18.70 -18.10
C PHE A 5 -4.82 19.46 -19.38
N THR A 6 -4.05 19.24 -20.45
CA THR A 6 -4.29 19.82 -21.78
C THR A 6 -4.39 18.68 -22.79
N SER A 7 -5.58 18.49 -23.39
CA SER A 7 -5.76 17.52 -24.48
C SER A 7 -5.24 18.11 -25.78
N ARG A 8 -4.43 17.35 -26.53
CA ARG A 8 -3.99 17.70 -27.90
C ARG A 8 -4.99 17.25 -28.97
N ILE A 9 -5.97 16.42 -28.60
CA ILE A 9 -7.00 15.90 -29.49
C ILE A 9 -8.31 16.66 -29.17
N PRO A 10 -8.99 17.24 -30.18
CA PRO A 10 -10.22 18.00 -29.99
C PRO A 10 -11.45 17.09 -29.79
N ASP A 11 -11.34 16.09 -28.91
CA ASP A 11 -12.42 15.17 -28.54
C ASP A 11 -12.66 15.15 -27.02
N ILE A 12 -13.89 14.89 -26.62
CA ILE A 12 -14.29 14.76 -25.20
C ILE A 12 -13.86 13.44 -24.54
N THR A 13 -13.29 12.50 -25.30
CA THR A 13 -12.84 11.19 -24.82
C THR A 13 -11.68 11.28 -23.81
N CYS A 14 -10.99 12.43 -23.74
CA CYS A 14 -9.95 12.70 -22.76
C CYS A 14 -10.45 12.66 -21.31
N VAL A 15 -11.69 13.11 -21.04
CA VAL A 15 -12.27 13.17 -19.70
C VAL A 15 -12.46 11.77 -19.07
N PRO A 16 -13.20 10.82 -19.69
CA PRO A 16 -13.35 9.47 -19.14
C PRO A 16 -12.02 8.71 -19.07
N LYS A 17 -11.06 9.02 -19.96
CA LYS A 17 -9.70 8.46 -19.89
C LYS A 17 -8.95 8.93 -18.64
N VAL A 18 -8.95 10.24 -18.36
CA VAL A 18 -8.31 10.80 -17.15
C VAL A 18 -8.96 10.26 -15.87
N ILE A 19 -10.29 10.14 -15.83
CA ILE A 19 -11.00 9.56 -14.67
C ILE A 19 -10.61 8.09 -14.46
N ARG A 20 -10.46 7.31 -15.53
CA ARG A 20 -10.05 5.91 -15.45
C ARG A 20 -8.64 5.75 -14.91
N GLU A 21 -7.69 6.51 -15.45
CA GLU A 21 -6.30 6.52 -14.97
C GLU A 21 -6.23 6.99 -13.51
N GLY A 22 -6.96 8.06 -13.17
CA GLY A 22 -7.03 8.56 -11.80
C GLY A 22 -7.56 7.52 -10.81
N ARG A 23 -8.55 6.72 -11.21
CA ARG A 23 -9.05 5.62 -10.36
C ARG A 23 -8.06 4.48 -10.20
N ALA A 24 -7.33 4.11 -11.26
CA ALA A 24 -6.28 3.10 -11.17
C ALA A 24 -5.13 3.56 -10.27
N ALA A 25 -4.71 4.82 -10.41
CA ALA A 25 -3.73 5.46 -9.54
C ALA A 25 -4.20 5.52 -8.08
N LEU A 26 -5.49 5.79 -7.85
CA LEU A 26 -6.06 5.82 -6.50
C LEU A 26 -6.04 4.43 -5.84
N VAL A 27 -6.48 3.39 -6.55
CA VAL A 27 -6.51 2.02 -6.03
C VAL A 27 -5.10 1.49 -5.75
N THR A 28 -4.16 1.78 -6.64
CA THR A 28 -2.75 1.39 -6.45
C THR A 28 -2.14 2.11 -5.25
N SER A 29 -2.37 3.42 -5.11
CA SER A 29 -1.90 4.21 -3.97
C SER A 29 -2.50 3.73 -2.65
N PHE A 30 -3.80 3.42 -2.61
CA PHE A 30 -4.44 2.84 -1.43
C PHE A 30 -3.90 1.43 -1.10
N GLY A 31 -3.58 0.61 -2.10
CA GLY A 31 -2.97 -0.70 -1.90
C GLY A 31 -1.57 -0.60 -1.28
N ILE A 32 -0.72 0.27 -1.82
CA ILE A 32 0.63 0.55 -1.28
C ILE A 32 0.53 1.09 0.14
N PHE A 33 -0.40 2.02 0.39
CA PHE A 33 -0.60 2.57 1.72
C PHE A 33 -0.97 1.49 2.75
N LYS A 34 -1.91 0.60 2.41
CA LYS A 34 -2.31 -0.51 3.29
C LYS A 34 -1.13 -1.47 3.55
N PHE A 35 -0.38 -1.79 2.50
CA PHE A 35 0.82 -2.62 2.62
C PHE A 35 1.87 -1.99 3.54
N MET A 36 2.14 -0.69 3.39
CA MET A 36 3.11 0.04 4.21
C MET A 36 2.72 0.04 5.70
N VAL A 37 1.44 0.26 6.02
CA VAL A 37 0.95 0.22 7.41
C VAL A 37 1.02 -1.19 8.00
N THR A 38 0.66 -2.21 7.22
CA THR A 38 0.77 -3.60 7.67
C THR A 38 2.22 -3.99 7.91
N TYR A 39 3.12 -3.59 7.00
CA TYR A 39 4.53 -3.85 7.12
C TYR A 39 5.16 -3.20 8.35
N SER A 40 4.95 -1.90 8.56
CA SER A 40 5.53 -1.18 9.70
C SER A 40 5.07 -1.74 11.06
N LEU A 41 3.82 -2.21 11.14
CA LEU A 41 3.31 -2.87 12.34
C LEU A 41 3.99 -4.23 12.59
N THR A 42 4.22 -5.02 11.53
CA THR A 42 4.91 -6.31 11.61
C THR A 42 6.39 -6.14 11.97
N GLU A 43 7.07 -5.15 11.39
CA GLU A 43 8.46 -4.82 11.71
C GLU A 43 8.61 -4.35 13.17
N PHE A 44 7.71 -3.47 13.62
CA PHE A 44 7.65 -3.03 15.01
C PHE A 44 7.41 -4.18 15.99
N LEU A 45 6.61 -5.18 15.61
CA LEU A 45 6.45 -6.38 16.42
C LEU A 45 7.73 -7.23 16.45
N SER A 46 8.36 -7.40 15.29
CA SER A 46 9.59 -8.18 15.17
C SER A 46 10.70 -7.61 16.06
N THR A 47 10.83 -6.28 16.13
CA THR A 47 11.82 -5.62 16.99
C THR A 47 11.53 -5.83 18.47
N ILE A 48 10.27 -5.72 18.90
CA ILE A 48 9.86 -5.93 20.30
C ILE A 48 10.13 -7.37 20.75
N ILE A 49 9.76 -8.37 19.95
CA ILE A 49 9.98 -9.78 20.30
C ILE A 49 11.46 -10.09 20.40
N LEU A 50 12.27 -9.59 19.46
CA LEU A 50 13.69 -9.88 19.47
C LEU A 50 14.39 -9.24 20.68
N TYR A 51 14.03 -7.99 21.01
CA TYR A 51 14.48 -7.32 22.23
C TYR A 51 14.13 -8.10 23.49
N SER A 52 12.99 -8.81 23.52
CA SER A 52 12.59 -9.63 24.66
C SER A 52 13.48 -10.87 24.89
N ILE A 53 14.31 -11.26 23.92
CA ILE A 53 15.22 -12.40 23.98
C ILE A 53 16.69 -11.92 24.06
N ASP A 54 16.92 -10.64 24.41
CA ASP A 54 18.25 -9.99 24.43
C ASP A 54 19.00 -10.09 23.08
N SER A 55 18.27 -10.31 21.99
CA SER A 55 18.82 -10.43 20.64
C SER A 55 18.40 -9.22 19.80
N ASN A 56 19.31 -8.71 18.97
CA ASN A 56 19.05 -7.57 18.11
C ASN A 56 19.30 -7.96 16.66
N LEU A 57 18.36 -7.60 15.77
CA LEU A 57 18.54 -7.72 14.33
C LEU A 57 19.56 -6.65 13.98
N THR A 58 20.57 -7.03 13.20
CA THR A 58 21.56 -6.04 12.77
C THR A 58 20.91 -5.03 11.83
N ASP A 59 21.31 -3.76 11.90
CA ASP A 59 20.76 -2.67 11.06
C ASP A 59 20.73 -3.00 9.56
N ILE A 60 21.67 -3.84 9.10
CA ILE A 60 21.77 -4.31 7.72
C ILE A 60 20.61 -5.24 7.35
N GLU A 61 20.11 -6.06 8.28
CA GLU A 61 18.99 -6.96 8.05
C GLU A 61 17.68 -6.18 7.88
N PHE A 62 17.45 -5.15 8.70
CA PHE A 62 16.32 -4.22 8.52
C PHE A 62 16.39 -3.52 7.16
N LEU A 63 17.56 -2.99 6.81
CA LEU A 63 17.78 -2.31 5.54
C LEU A 63 17.60 -3.25 4.34
N PHE A 64 18.00 -4.52 4.48
CA PHE A 64 17.76 -5.54 3.46
C PHE A 64 16.27 -5.79 3.25
N ILE A 65 15.47 -5.89 4.31
CA ILE A 65 14.02 -6.11 4.19
C ILE A 65 13.34 -4.90 3.53
N ASP A 66 13.71 -3.68 3.92
CA ASP A 66 13.17 -2.46 3.31
C ASP A 66 13.52 -2.34 1.82
N ILE A 67 14.82 -2.47 1.48
CA ILE A 67 15.27 -2.22 0.12
C ILE A 67 14.96 -3.40 -0.81
N CYS A 68 15.21 -4.64 -0.37
CA CYS A 68 15.00 -5.79 -1.25
C CYS A 68 13.52 -6.18 -1.34
N LEU A 69 12.74 -6.01 -0.28
CA LEU A 69 11.35 -6.46 -0.25
C LEU A 69 10.36 -5.32 -0.50
N ILE A 70 10.42 -4.24 0.27
CA ILE A 70 9.43 -3.15 0.21
C ILE A 70 9.57 -2.32 -1.06
N VAL A 71 10.78 -1.88 -1.40
CA VAL A 71 11.00 -1.06 -2.61
C VAL A 71 10.65 -1.85 -3.88
N ASN A 72 11.06 -3.11 -3.97
CA ASN A 72 10.71 -3.96 -5.12
C ASN A 72 9.20 -4.16 -5.21
N PHE A 73 8.54 -4.51 -4.10
CA PHE A 73 7.09 -4.70 -4.09
C PHE A 73 6.35 -3.41 -4.50
N ALA A 74 6.73 -2.27 -3.93
CA ALA A 74 6.15 -0.97 -4.29
C ALA A 74 6.36 -0.63 -5.78
N PHE A 75 7.53 -0.95 -6.34
CA PHE A 75 7.82 -0.74 -7.76
C PHE A 75 6.97 -1.61 -8.68
N PHE A 76 6.82 -2.91 -8.36
CA PHE A 76 5.96 -3.81 -9.13
C PHE A 76 4.49 -3.44 -9.00
N PHE A 77 4.04 -3.06 -7.80
CA PHE A 77 2.64 -2.68 -7.56
C PHE A 77 2.29 -1.32 -8.22
N GLY A 78 3.25 -0.40 -8.31
CA GLY A 78 3.08 0.87 -9.03
C GLY A 78 2.99 0.72 -10.56
N LYS A 79 3.40 -0.41 -11.13
CA LYS A 79 3.32 -0.70 -12.58
C LYS A 79 1.94 -1.17 -13.05
N THR A 80 0.96 -1.28 -12.15
CA THR A 80 -0.37 -1.80 -12.46
C THR A 80 -1.11 -0.88 -13.45
N GLN A 81 -1.48 -1.41 -14.62
CA GLN A 81 -2.16 -0.66 -15.68
C GLN A 81 -3.64 -0.41 -15.37
N ALA A 82 -4.17 0.70 -15.87
CA ALA A 82 -5.59 1.02 -15.73
C ALA A 82 -6.48 0.08 -16.59
N TYR A 83 -7.59 -0.39 -16.01
CA TYR A 83 -8.53 -1.28 -16.67
C TYR A 83 -9.20 -0.61 -17.89
N GLN A 84 -9.03 -1.17 -19.09
CA GLN A 84 -9.46 -0.54 -20.35
C GLN A 84 -10.96 -0.71 -20.69
N GLY A 85 -11.70 -1.52 -19.92
CA GLY A 85 -13.13 -1.79 -20.17
C GLY A 85 -14.08 -0.67 -19.70
N LYS A 86 -15.37 -1.01 -19.57
CA LYS A 86 -16.41 -0.10 -19.05
C LYS A 86 -16.06 0.38 -17.64
N LEU A 87 -16.30 1.67 -17.37
CA LEU A 87 -16.05 2.29 -16.08
C LEU A 87 -17.02 1.68 -15.04
N ALA A 88 -16.47 1.00 -14.02
CA ALA A 88 -17.29 0.36 -13.00
C ALA A 88 -18.09 1.41 -12.21
N ARG A 89 -19.38 1.14 -11.94
CA ARG A 89 -20.31 2.08 -11.28
C ARG A 89 -19.91 2.40 -9.83
N HIS A 90 -19.20 1.49 -9.16
CA HIS A 90 -18.77 1.68 -7.78
C HIS A 90 -17.45 2.45 -7.73
N PRO A 91 -17.33 3.57 -6.98
CA PRO A 91 -16.06 4.22 -6.75
C PRO A 91 -15.14 3.34 -5.89
N PRO A 92 -13.81 3.46 -6.03
CA PRO A 92 -12.86 2.78 -5.14
C PRO A 92 -13.08 3.21 -3.69
N MET A 93 -12.79 2.32 -2.74
CA MET A 93 -12.96 2.60 -1.30
C MET A 93 -12.18 3.86 -0.91
N THR A 94 -12.85 4.77 -0.20
CA THR A 94 -12.30 6.03 0.31
C THR A 94 -11.70 5.88 1.72
N SER A 95 -11.97 4.77 2.40
CA SER A 95 -11.47 4.56 3.76
C SER A 95 -10.06 4.00 3.75
N LEU A 96 -9.15 4.85 4.22
CA LEU A 96 -7.70 4.73 4.16
C LEU A 96 -7.14 3.75 5.21
N LEU A 97 -7.89 3.53 6.29
CA LEU A 97 -7.53 2.66 7.41
C LEU A 97 -8.64 1.63 7.62
N SER A 98 -8.42 0.39 7.18
CA SER A 98 -9.31 -0.70 7.60
C SER A 98 -8.81 -1.17 8.96
N PHE A 99 -9.57 -0.87 10.01
CA PHE A 99 -9.25 -1.24 11.40
C PHE A 99 -9.18 -2.77 11.58
N THR A 100 -9.89 -3.52 10.72
CA THR A 100 -10.01 -4.98 10.76
C THR A 100 -8.67 -5.72 10.62
N PRO A 101 -7.81 -5.45 9.61
CA PRO A 101 -6.48 -6.06 9.54
C PRO A 101 -5.52 -5.61 10.64
N LEU A 102 -5.57 -4.33 11.06
CA LEU A 102 -4.77 -3.84 12.20
C LEU A 102 -5.14 -4.57 13.50
N PHE A 103 -6.43 -4.68 13.80
CA PHE A 103 -6.93 -5.41 14.95
C PHE A 103 -6.62 -6.91 14.86
N SER A 104 -6.75 -7.52 13.67
CA SER A 104 -6.40 -8.93 13.47
C SER A 104 -4.91 -9.20 13.74
N LEU A 105 -4.02 -8.27 13.36
CA LEU A 105 -2.59 -8.39 13.60
C LEU A 105 -2.22 -8.11 15.07
N VAL A 106 -2.85 -7.11 15.71
CA VAL A 106 -2.71 -6.86 17.16
C VAL A 106 -3.21 -8.04 17.98
N LEU A 107 -4.29 -8.71 17.54
CA LEU A 107 -4.78 -9.92 18.18
C LEU A 107 -3.79 -11.07 18.02
N HIS A 108 -3.20 -11.23 16.83
CA HIS A 108 -2.15 -12.22 16.59
C HIS A 108 -0.89 -11.94 17.43
N MET A 109 -0.55 -10.66 17.57
CA MET A 109 0.53 -10.12 18.39
C MET A 109 0.37 -10.47 19.87
N ALA A 110 -0.81 -10.19 20.43
CA ALA A 110 -1.13 -10.50 21.82
C ALA A 110 -1.14 -12.02 22.08
N LEU A 111 -1.66 -12.82 21.14
CA LEU A 111 -1.68 -14.27 21.27
C LEU A 111 -0.27 -14.87 21.27
N MET A 112 0.63 -14.39 20.39
CA MET A 112 2.01 -14.88 20.35
C MET A 112 2.82 -14.46 21.59
N SER A 113 2.62 -13.25 22.12
CA SER A 113 3.29 -12.82 23.37
C SER A 113 2.79 -13.53 24.62
N ILE A 114 1.58 -14.11 24.59
CA ILE A 114 1.02 -14.87 25.73
C ILE A 114 1.49 -16.34 25.69
N PHE A 115 1.73 -16.89 24.50
CA PHE A 115 2.08 -18.30 24.31
C PHE A 115 3.58 -18.59 24.30
N GLN A 116 4.42 -17.56 24.23
CA GLN A 116 5.88 -17.63 24.34
C GLN A 116 6.33 -17.22 25.74
#